data_AF-A0A7X2MD03-F1
#
_entry.id   AF-A0A7X2MD03-F1
#
_cell.length_a   1.000
_cell.length_b   1.000
_cell.length_c   1.000
_cell.angle_alpha   90.00
_cell.angle_beta   90.00
_cell.angle_gamma   90.00
#
_symmetry.space_group_name_H-M   'P 1'
#
loop_
_entity.id
_entity.type
_entity.pdbx_description
1 polymer ?
#
loop_
_entity_poly.entity_id
_entity_poly.type
_entity_poly.pdbx_seq_one_letter_code
_entity_poly.pdbx_strand_id
1 'polypeptide(L)' 'DELSPGIRKIRLAIVSKGKGKSGGARVITYTICASESEGRVYLVDVYDKSDFSTVSVSILKKIISEQGIL' A
#
# COMPACT_ATOMS: atom_id res chain seq x y z
N ASP A 1 6.82 2.51 -5.39
CA ASP A 1 6.48 1.73 -6.61
C ASP A 1 4.99 1.90 -6.90
N GLU A 2 4.61 2.17 -8.14
CA GLU A 2 3.21 2.10 -8.58
C GLU A 2 2.89 0.66 -8.98
N LEU A 3 1.80 0.09 -8.46
CA LEU A 3 1.39 -1.29 -8.72
C LEU A 3 0.29 -1.35 -9.79
N SER A 4 -0.61 -0.36 -9.78
CA SER A 4 -1.60 -0.07 -10.80
C SER A 4 -2.02 1.38 -10.67
N PRO A 5 -2.79 1.96 -11.61
CA PRO A 5 -3.29 3.32 -11.48
C PRO A 5 -3.93 3.56 -10.11
N GLY A 6 -3.42 4.57 -9.39
CA GLY A 6 -3.88 4.94 -8.05
C GLY A 6 -3.41 4.02 -6.90
N ILE A 7 -2.95 2.79 -7.16
CA ILE A 7 -2.48 1.85 -6.13
C ILE A 7 -0.96 1.89 -6.04
N ARG A 8 -0.42 2.31 -4.90
CA ARG A 8 1.01 2.46 -4.67
C ARG A 8 1.50 1.56 -3.53
N LYS A 9 2.74 1.10 -3.67
CA LYS A 9 3.51 0.39 -2.64
C LYS A 9 4.64 1.28 -2.17
N ILE A 10 4.62 1.58 -0.88
CA ILE A 10 5.66 2.33 -0.18
C ILE A 10 6.50 1.34 0.62
N ARG A 11 7.83 1.48 0.53
CA ARG A 11 8.79 0.68 1.29
C ARG A 11 9.18 1.47 2.53
N LEU A 12 8.82 0.98 3.71
CA LEU A 12 9.08 1.64 4.98
C LEU A 12 10.20 0.90 5.73
N ALA A 13 11.30 1.59 6.01
CA ALA A 13 12.34 1.06 6.88
C ALA A 13 11.90 1.18 8.35
N ILE A 14 12.07 0.11 9.14
CA ILE A 14 11.74 0.11 10.57
C ILE A 14 13.03 -0.12 11.37
N VAL A 15 13.68 0.97 11.76
CA VAL A 15 15.01 0.93 12.41
C VAL A 15 14.94 0.24 13.78
N SER A 16 13.86 0.46 14.54
CA SER A 16 13.67 -0.11 15.88
C SER A 16 13.65 -1.64 15.92
N LYS A 17 13.44 -2.32 14.78
CA LYS A 17 13.50 -3.79 14.71
C LYS A 17 14.93 -4.34 14.71
N GLY A 18 15.96 -3.51 14.52
CA GLY A 18 17.36 -3.96 14.49
C GLY A 18 17.66 -4.98 13.38
N LYS A 19 16.82 -5.04 12.34
CA LYS A 19 16.96 -5.95 11.19
C LYS A 19 17.30 -5.15 9.94
N GLY A 20 17.99 -5.78 9.00
CA GLY A 20 18.34 -5.18 7.71
C GLY A 20 17.13 -5.03 6.78
N LYS A 21 17.38 -5.10 5.46
CA LYS A 21 16.35 -4.95 4.41
C LYS A 21 15.15 -5.90 4.53
N SER A 22 15.24 -6.96 5.35
CA SER A 22 14.17 -7.93 5.60
C SER A 22 13.18 -7.51 6.70
N GLY A 23 13.52 -6.57 7.59
CA GLY A 23 12.63 -6.12 8.67
C GLY A 23 11.89 -4.81 8.41
N GLY A 24 11.81 -4.38 7.15
CA GLY A 24 11.01 -3.23 6.76
C GLY A 24 9.57 -3.63 6.46
N ALA A 25 8.64 -2.69 6.56
CA ALA A 25 7.25 -2.89 6.17
C ALA A 25 6.98 -2.44 4.73
N ARG A 26 5.91 -2.98 4.17
CA ARG A 26 5.29 -2.48 2.93
C ARG A 26 3.94 -1.89 3.29
N VAL A 27 3.73 -0.67 2.83
CA VAL A 27 2.49 0.06 2.97
C VAL A 27 1.84 0.14 1.60
N ILE A 28 0.58 -0.26 1.50
CA ILE A 28 -0.22 -0.17 0.28
C ILE A 28 -1.22 0.96 0.44
N THR A 29 -1.21 1.88 -0.52
CA THR A 29 -2.13 3.02 -0.55
C THR A 29 -2.96 3.04 -1.82
N TYR A 30 -4.16 3.58 -1.74
CA TYR A 30 -4.98 3.93 -2.90
C TYR A 30 -5.25 5.44 -2.90
N THR A 31 -4.97 6.11 -4.02
CA THR A 31 -5.11 7.56 -4.17
C THR A 31 -6.21 7.88 -5.17
N ILE A 32 -7.11 8.78 -4.78
CA ILE A 32 -8.15 9.34 -5.64
C ILE A 32 -7.95 10.85 -5.69
N CYS A 33 -7.80 11.41 -6.88
CA CYS A 33 -7.85 12.87 -7.08
C CYS A 33 -9.26 13.24 -7.50
N ALA A 34 -9.96 14.03 -6.68
CA ALA A 34 -11.29 14.55 -7.00
C ALA A 34 -11.21 15.84 -7.84
N SER A 35 -10.16 16.64 -7.65
CA SER A 35 -9.84 17.84 -8.42
C SER A 35 -8.34 18.14 -8.36
N GLU A 36 -7.89 19.27 -8.93
CA GLU A 36 -6.50 19.73 -8.81
C GLU A 36 -6.09 20.05 -7.37
N SER A 37 -7.03 20.51 -6.54
CA SER A 37 -6.79 20.88 -5.14
C SER A 37 -7.30 19.85 -4.13
N GLU A 38 -8.09 18.87 -4.55
CA GLU A 38 -8.72 17.89 -3.67
C GLU A 38 -8.33 16.46 -4.06
N GLY A 39 -7.84 15.72 -3.08
CA GLY A 39 -7.55 14.30 -3.22
C GLY A 39 -7.65 13.58 -1.89
N ARG A 40 -7.81 12.26 -1.96
CA ARG A 40 -7.83 11.36 -0.81
C ARG A 40 -6.79 10.28 -0.99
N VAL A 41 -6.11 9.94 0.08
CA VAL A 41 -5.19 8.79 0.15
C VAL A 41 -5.73 7.84 1.21
N TYR A 42 -6.04 6.62 0.79
CA TYR A 42 -6.49 5.56 1.66
C TYR A 42 -5.34 4.61 1.96
N LEU A 43 -5.20 4.26 3.24
CA LEU A 43 -4.37 3.14 3.65
C LEU A 43 -5.15 1.85 3.38
N VAL A 44 -4.66 1.02 2.47
CA VAL A 44 -5.32 -0.24 2.10
C VAL A 44 -4.80 -1.38 2.96
N ASP A 45 -3.48 -1.47 3.12
CA ASP A 45 -2.84 -2.55 3.86
C ASP A 45 -1.44 -2.17 4.35
N VAL A 46 -0.99 -2.80 5.43
CA VAL A 46 0.37 -2.72 5.96
C VAL A 46 0.82 -4.11 6.38
N TYR A 47 1.94 -4.56 5.83
CA TYR A 47 2.51 -5.85 6.20
C TYR A 47 4.03 -5.79 6.34
N ASP A 48 4.57 -6.65 7.20
CA ASP A 48 6.02 -6.82 7.29
C ASP A 48 6.55 -7.62 6.11
N LYS A 49 7.74 -7.26 5.63
CA LYS A 49 8.42 -8.01 4.58
C LYS A 49 8.90 -9.39 5.05
N SER A 50 9.13 -9.58 6.34
CA SER A 50 9.46 -10.89 6.92
C SER A 50 8.33 -11.89 6.74
N ASP A 51 7.09 -11.42 6.78
CA ASP A 51 5.90 -12.26 6.80
C ASP A 51 5.38 -12.49 5.39
N PHE A 52 5.43 -11.45 4.54
CA PHE A 52 4.96 -11.52 3.15
C PHE A 52 5.88 -10.76 2.19
N SER A 53 6.20 -11.38 1.05
CA SER A 53 7.13 -10.82 0.06
C SER A 53 6.45 -9.93 -0.99
N THR A 54 5.21 -10.26 -1.36
CA THR A 54 4.44 -9.64 -2.44
C THR A 54 2.94 -9.71 -2.15
N VAL A 55 2.20 -8.73 -2.65
CA VAL A 55 0.72 -8.72 -2.67
C VAL A 55 0.22 -8.70 -4.11
N SER A 56 -0.85 -9.44 -4.40
CA SER A 56 -1.47 -9.44 -5.73
C SER A 56 -2.33 -8.19 -5.95
N VAL A 57 -2.13 -7.53 -7.08
CA VAL A 57 -2.92 -6.35 -7.48
C VAL A 57 -4.41 -6.68 -7.64
N SER A 58 -4.74 -7.90 -8.11
CA SER A 58 -6.15 -8.30 -8.26
C SER A 58 -6.88 -8.37 -6.91
N ILE A 59 -6.20 -8.85 -5.88
CA ILE A 59 -6.73 -8.92 -4.51
C ILE A 59 -6.91 -7.50 -3.95
N LEU A 60 -5.93 -6.62 -4.12
CA LEU A 60 -6.02 -5.23 -3.70
C LEU A 60 -7.23 -4.52 -4.32
N LYS A 61 -7.44 -4.69 -5.64
CA LYS A 61 -8.60 -4.12 -6.33
C LYS A 61 -9.92 -4.63 -5.76
N LYS A 62 -10.00 -5.93 -5.45
CA LYS A 62 -11.18 -6.53 -4.82
C LYS A 62 -11.46 -5.90 -3.45
N ILE A 63 -10.44 -5.79 -2.59
CA ILE A 63 -10.56 -5.16 -1.26
C ILE A 63 -11.06 -3.72 -1.39
N ILE A 64 -10.46 -2.92 -2.28
CA ILE A 64 -10.84 -1.50 -2.42
C ILE A 64 -12.28 -1.35 -2.93
N SER A 65 -12.72 -2.21 -3.86
CA SER A 65 -14.12 -2.21 -4.34
C SER A 65 -15.11 -2.62 -3.27
N GLU A 66 -14.78 -3.62 -2.44
CA GLU A 66 -15.63 -4.05 -1.31
C GLU A 66 -15.81 -2.95 -0.24
N GLN A 67 -14.88 -1.99 -0.13
CA GLN A 67 -15.00 -0.84 0.77
C GLN A 67 -15.86 0.30 0.19
N GLY A 68 -16.42 0.14 -1.02
CA GLY A 68 -17.24 1.17 -1.69
C GLY A 68 -16.44 2.41 -2.11
N ILE A 69 -15.12 2.29 -2.21
CA ILE A 69 -14.21 3.36 -2.62
C ILE A 69 -14.01 3.36 -4.15
N LEU A 70 -14.22 2.21 -4.79
CA LEU A 70 -14.08 1.94 -6.22
C LEU A 70 -15.39 1.39 -6.79
#